data_AF-E5XU30-F1
#
_entry.id   AF-E5XU30-F1
#
_cell.length_a   1.000
_cell.length_b   1.000
_cell.length_c   1.000
_cell.angle_alpha   90.00
_cell.angle_beta   90.00
_cell.angle_gamma   90.00
#
_symmetry.space_group_name_H-M   'P 1'
#
loop_
_entity.id
_entity.type
_entity.pdbx_description
1 polymer ?
#
loop_
_entity_poly.entity_id
_entity_poly.type
_entity_poly.pdbx_seq_one_letter_code
_entity_poly.pdbx_strand_id
1 'polypeptide(L)'
;MPGASEEKETGTSKGVFAGRLRGRRARLAESSFWLLPVYALYVPVMGVTGVDKFAHSDVVIPFYEREFASTFIAAFPGTALSMYGIALLEVSAAVAFLASLAAREFLPGRRKIFLKSGFFLASITFAALTFGQRVLSQSDRGSSHVLPFQLFVYTALTLVLWRLSANAEGKTTNDLHE
;
A
#
# COMPACT_ATOMS: atom_id res chain seq x y z
N MET A 1 54.39 -35.70 42.63
CA MET A 1 53.64 -34.47 42.94
C MET A 1 52.99 -33.96 41.66
N PRO A 2 51.65 -33.90 41.57
CA PRO A 2 50.93 -33.31 40.46
C PRO A 2 50.61 -31.83 40.75
N GLY A 3 50.72 -30.95 39.76
CA GLY A 3 50.33 -29.55 39.87
C GLY A 3 50.26 -28.85 38.52
N ALA A 4 49.35 -27.86 38.43
CA ALA A 4 48.94 -27.01 37.30
C ALA A 4 47.83 -27.63 36.41
N SER A 5 46.54 -27.46 36.71
CA SER A 5 45.70 -26.22 36.64
C SER A 5 45.61 -25.68 35.22
N GLU A 6 44.55 -25.98 34.46
CA GLU A 6 43.34 -25.14 34.32
C GLU A 6 43.63 -23.66 34.08
N GLU A 7 43.52 -23.20 32.82
CA GLU A 7 42.80 -21.98 32.44
C GLU A 7 42.94 -21.70 30.95
N LYS A 8 41.81 -21.64 30.22
CA LYS A 8 41.50 -20.66 29.16
C LYS A 8 40.28 -21.11 28.37
N GLU A 9 39.07 -20.73 28.80
CA GLU A 9 37.91 -20.79 27.89
C GLU A 9 36.69 -20.00 28.38
N THR A 10 36.79 -18.69 28.60
CA THR A 10 35.59 -17.88 28.98
C THR A 10 35.51 -16.47 28.38
N GLY A 11 36.38 -16.10 27.44
CA GLY A 11 36.42 -14.75 26.86
C GLY A 11 35.57 -14.52 25.60
N THR A 12 35.31 -15.56 24.80
CA THR A 12 34.90 -15.38 23.40
C THR A 12 33.39 -15.26 23.18
N SER A 13 32.57 -15.80 24.09
CA SER A 13 31.11 -15.89 23.91
C SER A 13 30.39 -14.54 24.14
N LYS A 14 30.81 -13.75 25.14
CA LYS A 14 30.15 -12.49 25.51
C LYS A 14 30.30 -11.39 24.44
N GLY A 15 31.46 -11.31 23.77
CA GLY A 15 31.73 -10.32 22.72
C GLY A 15 30.91 -10.55 21.44
N VAL A 16 30.76 -11.83 21.04
CA VAL A 16 29.97 -12.22 19.86
C VAL A 16 28.48 -11.98 20.08
N PHE A 17 27.98 -12.25 21.30
CA PHE A 17 26.58 -12.04 21.65
C PHE A 17 26.20 -10.55 21.73
N ALA A 18 27.07 -9.73 22.34
CA ALA A 18 26.88 -8.28 22.40
C ALA A 18 26.96 -7.61 21.01
N GLY A 19 27.84 -8.10 20.14
CA GLY A 19 27.94 -7.66 18.74
C GLY A 19 26.69 -7.99 17.92
N ARG A 20 26.12 -9.20 18.09
CA ARG A 20 24.85 -9.59 17.43
C ARG A 20 23.66 -8.75 17.88
N LEU A 21 23.59 -8.41 19.17
CA LEU A 21 22.49 -7.60 19.72
C LEU A 21 22.56 -6.13 19.28
N ARG A 22 23.76 -5.54 19.18
CA ARG A 22 23.94 -4.19 18.59
C ARG A 22 23.63 -4.17 17.10
N GLY A 23 24.05 -5.20 16.35
CA GLY A 23 23.73 -5.33 14.93
C GLY A 23 22.23 -5.49 14.64
N ARG A 24 21.51 -6.25 15.48
CA ARG A 24 20.04 -6.38 15.40
C ARG A 24 19.31 -5.07 15.75
N ARG A 25 19.74 -4.35 16.80
CA ARG A 25 19.10 -3.07 17.18
C ARG A 25 19.34 -1.95 16.16
N ALA A 26 20.52 -1.88 15.55
CA ALA A 26 20.80 -0.94 14.46
C ALA A 26 19.98 -1.25 13.20
N ARG A 27 19.83 -2.53 12.81
CA ARG A 27 18.98 -2.97 11.69
C ARG A 27 17.47 -2.81 11.91
N LEU A 28 17.02 -2.66 13.15
CA LEU A 28 15.61 -2.41 13.47
C LEU A 28 15.28 -0.91 13.53
N ALA A 29 16.29 -0.07 13.79
CA ALA A 29 16.18 1.39 13.78
C ALA A 29 16.31 1.97 12.36
N GLU A 30 17.10 1.34 11.48
CA GLU A 30 16.99 1.52 10.03
C GLU A 30 15.75 0.77 9.52
N SER A 31 14.68 1.34 9.00
CA SER A 31 14.33 2.74 8.74
C SER A 31 12.85 2.75 8.32
N SER A 32 11.90 2.40 9.19
CA SER A 32 10.47 2.37 8.79
C SER A 32 9.91 3.74 8.37
N PHE A 33 10.71 4.81 8.52
CA PHE A 33 10.54 6.11 7.87
C PHE A 33 10.45 6.07 6.34
N TRP A 34 10.96 5.01 5.69
CA TRP A 34 10.79 4.82 4.24
C TRP A 34 9.32 4.74 3.80
N LEU A 35 8.40 4.48 4.75
CA LEU A 35 6.96 4.49 4.50
C LEU A 35 6.38 5.91 4.40
N LEU A 36 7.05 6.95 4.91
CA LEU A 36 6.52 8.33 4.85
C LEU A 36 6.26 8.81 3.41
N PRO A 37 7.18 8.63 2.45
CA PRO A 37 6.91 8.89 1.03
C PRO A 37 5.69 8.14 0.48
N VAL A 38 5.43 6.91 0.97
CA VAL A 38 4.25 6.14 0.54
C VAL A 38 2.98 6.83 1.01
N TYR A 39 2.89 7.27 2.27
CA TYR A 39 1.73 8.04 2.74
C TYR A 39 1.57 9.34 1.94
N ALA A 40 2.68 10.06 1.74
CA ALA A 40 2.68 11.32 0.99
C ALA A 40 2.24 11.13 -0.47
N LEU A 41 2.40 9.95 -1.06
CA LEU A 41 1.91 9.62 -2.39
C LEU A 41 0.43 9.18 -2.37
N TYR A 42 0.09 8.18 -1.55
CA TYR A 42 -1.23 7.54 -1.63
C TYR A 42 -2.34 8.40 -1.03
N VAL A 43 -2.07 9.17 0.03
CA VAL A 43 -3.10 10.03 0.65
C VAL A 43 -3.63 11.06 -0.34
N PRO A 44 -2.80 11.87 -1.05
CA PRO A 44 -3.34 12.80 -2.03
C PRO A 44 -3.88 12.08 -3.27
N VAL A 45 -3.21 11.04 -3.78
CA VAL A 45 -3.67 10.32 -4.98
C VAL A 45 -5.05 9.71 -4.76
N MET A 46 -5.32 9.10 -3.60
CA MET A 46 -6.63 8.49 -3.31
C MET A 46 -7.61 9.51 -2.72
N GLY A 47 -7.14 10.37 -1.82
CA GLY A 47 -8.00 11.30 -1.10
C GLY A 47 -8.49 12.44 -1.99
N VAL A 48 -7.59 13.15 -2.66
CA VAL A 48 -7.96 14.31 -3.49
C VAL A 48 -8.79 13.85 -4.68
N THR A 49 -8.36 12.81 -5.40
CA THR A 49 -9.08 12.34 -6.60
C THR A 49 -10.43 11.71 -6.27
N GLY A 50 -10.58 11.10 -5.08
CA GLY A 50 -11.84 10.54 -4.62
C GLY A 50 -12.81 11.61 -4.17
N VAL A 51 -12.35 12.60 -3.38
CA VAL A 51 -13.18 13.73 -2.96
C VAL A 51 -13.61 14.58 -4.17
N ASP A 52 -12.73 14.77 -5.15
CA ASP A 52 -13.02 15.53 -6.37
C ASP A 52 -14.23 14.96 -7.14
N LYS A 53 -14.38 13.64 -7.19
CA LYS A 53 -15.53 12.96 -7.82
C LYS A 53 -16.86 13.25 -7.12
N PHE A 54 -16.84 13.51 -5.82
CA PHE A 54 -18.04 13.92 -5.08
C PHE A 54 -18.27 15.42 -5.19
N ALA A 55 -17.21 16.22 -5.00
CA ALA A 55 -17.27 17.67 -4.94
C ALA A 55 -17.65 18.31 -6.29
N HIS A 56 -17.18 17.73 -7.40
CA HIS A 56 -17.46 18.20 -8.76
C HIS A 56 -18.29 17.16 -9.55
N SER A 57 -19.20 16.48 -8.87
CA SER A 57 -20.03 15.42 -9.47
C SER A 57 -20.87 15.90 -10.66
N ASP A 58 -21.27 17.17 -10.67
CA ASP A 58 -22.00 17.84 -11.75
C ASP A 58 -21.20 17.94 -13.06
N VAL A 59 -19.87 17.96 -12.98
CA VAL A 59 -18.98 17.98 -14.14
C VAL A 59 -18.43 16.59 -14.45
N VAL A 60 -17.99 15.88 -13.40
CA VAL A 60 -17.25 14.62 -13.51
C VAL A 60 -18.16 13.48 -13.96
N ILE A 61 -19.37 13.34 -13.40
CA ILE A 61 -20.26 12.24 -13.74
C ILE A 61 -20.75 12.33 -15.20
N PRO A 62 -21.26 13.49 -15.69
CA PRO A 62 -21.67 13.60 -17.09
C PRO A 62 -20.52 13.42 -18.08
N PHE A 63 -19.28 13.79 -17.70
CA PHE A 63 -18.11 13.49 -18.51
C PHE A 63 -17.94 11.99 -18.71
N TYR A 64 -17.93 11.20 -17.63
CA TYR A 64 -17.79 9.75 -17.73
C TYR A 64 -19.00 9.08 -18.40
N GLU A 65 -20.22 9.57 -18.16
CA GLU A 65 -21.42 9.05 -18.85
C GLU A 65 -21.30 9.17 -20.37
N ARG A 66 -20.75 10.26 -20.88
CA ARG A 66 -20.48 10.43 -22.32
C ARG A 66 -19.41 9.48 -22.82
N GLU A 67 -18.31 9.34 -22.09
CA GLU A 67 -17.20 8.45 -22.47
C GLU A 67 -17.64 6.97 -22.48
N PHE A 68 -18.40 6.54 -21.48
CA PHE A 68 -18.85 5.15 -21.36
C PHE A 68 -20.17 4.85 -22.09
N ALA A 69 -20.78 5.81 -22.79
CA ALA A 69 -22.12 5.70 -23.37
C ALA A 69 -22.31 4.49 -24.31
N SER A 70 -21.27 4.07 -25.02
CA SER A 70 -21.30 2.93 -25.95
C SER A 70 -20.78 1.63 -25.33
N THR A 71 -20.58 1.59 -24.01
CA THR A 71 -19.98 0.45 -23.31
C THR A 71 -21.02 -0.27 -22.46
N PHE A 72 -20.72 -1.51 -22.08
CA PHE A 72 -21.61 -2.27 -21.19
C PHE A 72 -21.80 -1.60 -19.82
N ILE A 73 -20.82 -0.80 -19.36
CA ILE A 73 -20.86 -0.11 -18.06
C ILE A 73 -22.02 0.88 -18.01
N ALA A 74 -22.37 1.51 -19.13
CA ALA A 74 -23.53 2.40 -19.20
C ALA A 74 -24.86 1.67 -18.96
N ALA A 75 -24.95 0.40 -19.34
CA ALA A 75 -26.15 -0.43 -19.14
C ALA A 75 -26.18 -1.11 -17.76
N PHE A 76 -25.05 -1.68 -17.33
CA PHE A 76 -24.92 -2.31 -16.02
C PHE A 76 -23.45 -2.26 -15.54
N PRO A 77 -23.19 -1.79 -14.31
CA PRO A 77 -24.13 -1.35 -13.28
C PRO A 77 -24.63 0.10 -13.43
N GLY A 78 -24.24 0.80 -14.51
CA GLY A 78 -24.51 2.21 -14.73
C GLY A 78 -23.27 3.06 -14.39
N THR A 79 -22.89 3.96 -15.30
CA THR A 79 -21.64 4.74 -15.20
C THR A 79 -21.58 5.58 -13.93
N ALA A 80 -22.67 6.27 -13.57
CA ALA A 80 -22.72 7.07 -12.35
C ALA A 80 -22.46 6.22 -11.10
N LEU A 81 -23.10 5.05 -11.00
CA LEU A 81 -22.93 4.15 -9.87
C LEU A 81 -21.50 3.60 -9.81
N SER A 82 -20.92 3.23 -10.95
CA SER A 82 -19.51 2.82 -11.03
C SER A 82 -18.56 3.92 -10.56
N MET A 83 -18.77 5.17 -10.99
CA MET A 83 -17.91 6.28 -10.63
C MET A 83 -18.01 6.64 -9.14
N TYR A 84 -19.22 6.64 -8.56
CA TYR A 84 -19.38 6.84 -7.12
C TYR A 84 -18.79 5.68 -6.30
N GLY A 85 -18.90 4.43 -6.80
CA GLY A 85 -18.26 3.28 -6.17
C GLY A 85 -16.73 3.40 -6.15
N ILE A 86 -16.13 3.84 -7.25
CA ILE A 86 -14.69 4.12 -7.32
C ILE A 86 -14.30 5.24 -6.36
N ALA A 87 -15.05 6.35 -6.35
CA ALA A 87 -14.81 7.48 -5.45
C ALA A 87 -14.87 7.05 -3.97
N LEU A 88 -15.82 6.20 -3.61
CA LEU A 88 -15.94 5.65 -2.27
C LEU A 88 -14.74 4.78 -1.89
N LEU A 89 -14.26 3.93 -2.81
CA LEU A 89 -13.07 3.10 -2.58
C LEU A 89 -11.80 3.95 -2.42
N GLU A 90 -11.62 4.97 -3.25
CA GLU A 90 -10.52 5.94 -3.15
C GLU A 90 -10.51 6.65 -1.80
N VAL A 91 -11.64 7.23 -1.39
CA VAL A 91 -11.76 7.92 -0.09
C VAL A 91 -11.53 6.93 1.06
N SER A 92 -12.08 5.71 0.98
CA SER A 92 -11.88 4.68 2.01
C SER A 92 -10.41 4.28 2.14
N ALA A 93 -9.69 4.13 1.03
CA ALA A 93 -8.26 3.86 1.03
C ALA A 93 -7.47 5.02 1.67
N ALA A 94 -7.79 6.27 1.31
CA ALA A 94 -7.16 7.45 1.89
C ALA A 94 -7.38 7.54 3.41
N VAL A 95 -8.61 7.28 3.88
CA VAL A 95 -8.95 7.23 5.30
C VAL A 95 -8.14 6.13 6.01
N ALA A 96 -8.00 4.95 5.41
CA ALA A 96 -7.16 3.89 5.98
C ALA A 96 -5.69 4.29 6.09
N PHE A 97 -5.11 4.96 5.08
CA PHE A 97 -3.75 5.49 5.15
C PHE A 97 -3.61 6.59 6.23
N LEU A 98 -4.57 7.49 6.36
CA LEU A 98 -4.59 8.51 7.42
C LEU A 98 -4.73 7.89 8.81
N ALA A 99 -5.59 6.89 8.98
CA ALA A 99 -5.75 6.14 10.23
C ALA A 99 -4.45 5.42 10.60
N SER A 100 -3.77 4.83 9.62
CA SER A 100 -2.46 4.19 9.81
C SER A 100 -1.37 5.18 10.24
N LEU A 101 -1.38 6.40 9.66
CA LEU A 101 -0.47 7.48 10.06
C LEU A 101 -0.74 7.95 11.50
N ALA A 102 -2.02 8.14 11.85
CA ALA A 102 -2.44 8.51 13.20
C ALA A 102 -2.11 7.43 14.25
N ALA A 103 -2.29 6.16 13.89
CA ALA A 103 -1.90 5.00 14.71
C ALA A 103 -0.38 4.75 14.74
N ARG A 104 0.40 5.52 13.96
CA ARG A 104 1.85 5.42 13.85
C ARG A 104 2.32 4.00 13.46
N GLU A 105 1.56 3.32 12.59
CA GLU A 105 1.92 1.97 12.11
C GLU A 105 3.18 1.95 11.22
N PHE A 106 3.66 3.14 10.84
CA PHE A 106 4.97 3.31 10.21
C PHE A 106 6.13 3.09 11.17
N LEU A 107 5.92 2.96 12.49
CA LEU A 107 6.99 2.66 13.44
C LEU A 107 7.30 1.15 13.47
N PRO A 108 8.57 0.77 13.73
CA PRO A 108 8.95 -0.64 13.84
C PRO A 108 8.22 -1.32 15.03
N GLY A 109 7.84 -2.58 14.85
CA GLY A 109 7.19 -3.39 15.89
C GLY A 109 5.68 -3.14 16.08
N ARG A 110 5.07 -2.19 15.35
CA ARG A 110 3.62 -2.00 15.32
C ARG A 110 2.98 -2.93 14.27
N ARG A 111 1.81 -3.48 14.61
CA ARG A 111 0.94 -4.15 13.62
C ARG A 111 0.44 -3.11 12.62
N LYS A 112 0.44 -3.43 11.32
CA LYS A 112 0.16 -2.51 10.21
C LYS A 112 -1.19 -2.82 9.58
N ILE A 113 -2.24 -2.87 10.40
CA ILE A 113 -3.57 -3.31 9.97
C ILE A 113 -4.15 -2.27 9.00
N PHE A 114 -4.16 -1.01 9.39
CA PHE A 114 -4.72 0.06 8.57
C PHE A 114 -3.91 0.28 7.29
N LEU A 115 -2.58 0.17 7.36
CA LEU A 115 -1.71 0.26 6.19
C LEU A 115 -2.04 -0.83 5.16
N LYS A 116 -2.19 -2.07 5.62
CA LYS A 116 -2.54 -3.21 4.77
C LYS A 116 -3.93 -3.05 4.15
N SER A 117 -4.90 -2.58 4.92
CA SER A 117 -6.24 -2.28 4.43
C SER A 117 -6.22 -1.17 3.38
N GLY A 118 -5.46 -0.10 3.61
CA GLY A 118 -5.31 1.00 2.65
C GLY A 118 -4.72 0.53 1.32
N PHE A 119 -3.64 -0.26 1.36
CA PHE A 119 -3.06 -0.85 0.16
C PHE A 119 -3.98 -1.84 -0.56
N PHE A 120 -4.74 -2.65 0.19
CA PHE A 120 -5.70 -3.58 -0.39
C PHE A 120 -6.82 -2.83 -1.14
N LEU A 121 -7.41 -1.82 -0.51
CA LEU A 121 -8.42 -0.97 -1.13
C LEU A 121 -7.87 -0.22 -2.35
N ALA A 122 -6.68 0.37 -2.23
CA ALA A 122 -6.00 1.02 -3.35
C ALA A 122 -5.77 0.07 -4.54
N SER A 123 -5.43 -1.19 -4.27
CA SER A 123 -5.24 -2.20 -5.31
C SER A 123 -6.55 -2.52 -6.04
N ILE A 124 -7.67 -2.63 -5.30
CA ILE A 124 -9.00 -2.81 -5.90
C ILE A 124 -9.37 -1.59 -6.76
N THR A 125 -9.17 -0.38 -6.23
CA THR A 125 -9.44 0.86 -6.95
C THR A 125 -8.66 0.94 -8.26
N PHE A 126 -7.34 0.72 -8.23
CA PHE A 126 -6.52 0.78 -9.43
C PHE A 126 -6.87 -0.31 -10.44
N ALA A 127 -7.24 -1.51 -9.97
CA ALA A 127 -7.73 -2.57 -10.85
C ALA A 127 -9.04 -2.15 -11.56
N ALA A 128 -10.00 -1.57 -10.83
CA ALA A 128 -11.24 -1.07 -11.40
C ALA A 128 -11.01 0.09 -12.39
N LEU A 129 -10.13 1.03 -12.06
CA LEU A 129 -9.75 2.13 -12.96
C LEU A 129 -9.06 1.62 -14.23
N THR A 130 -8.12 0.68 -14.09
CA THR A 130 -7.43 0.04 -15.22
C THR A 130 -8.41 -0.68 -16.12
N PHE A 131 -9.37 -1.39 -15.53
CA PHE A 131 -10.44 -2.05 -16.27
C PHE A 131 -11.31 -1.04 -17.03
N GLY A 132 -11.74 0.05 -16.39
CA GLY A 132 -12.50 1.13 -17.05
C GLY A 132 -11.74 1.74 -18.23
N GLN A 133 -10.45 2.04 -18.06
CA GLN A 133 -9.59 2.53 -19.16
C GLN A 133 -9.44 1.50 -20.28
N ARG A 134 -9.35 0.21 -19.96
CA ARG A 134 -9.30 -0.85 -20.97
C ARG A 134 -10.59 -0.90 -21.79
N VAL A 135 -11.75 -0.80 -21.14
CA VAL A 135 -13.05 -0.77 -21.82
C VAL A 135 -13.14 0.46 -22.74
N LEU A 136 -12.74 1.65 -22.27
CA LEU A 136 -12.71 2.86 -23.09
C LEU A 136 -11.77 2.73 -24.29
N SER A 137 -10.59 2.13 -24.11
CA SER A 137 -9.62 1.92 -25.21
C SER A 137 -10.14 1.02 -26.34
N GLN A 138 -11.21 0.26 -26.10
CA GLN A 138 -11.86 -0.62 -27.07
C GLN A 138 -13.12 0.01 -27.68
N SER A 139 -13.55 1.17 -27.19
CA SER A 139 -14.76 1.85 -27.64
C SER A 139 -14.45 2.92 -28.68
N ASP A 140 -15.28 3.04 -29.71
CA ASP A 140 -15.08 3.95 -30.86
C ASP A 140 -15.06 5.44 -30.48
N ARG A 141 -15.47 5.79 -29.26
CA ARG A 141 -15.56 7.16 -28.74
C ARG A 141 -14.58 7.47 -27.62
N GLY A 142 -13.87 6.47 -27.10
CA GLY A 142 -13.10 6.60 -25.87
C GLY A 142 -11.87 7.50 -26.06
N SER A 143 -11.93 8.71 -25.52
CA SER A 143 -10.80 9.64 -25.47
C SER A 143 -9.86 9.20 -24.36
N SER A 144 -9.18 8.06 -24.52
CA SER A 144 -8.22 7.56 -23.53
C SER A 144 -6.96 8.43 -23.52
N HIS A 145 -6.99 9.54 -22.79
CA HIS A 145 -5.85 10.45 -22.63
C HIS A 145 -4.79 9.93 -21.64
N VAL A 146 -5.07 8.85 -20.90
CA VAL A 146 -4.14 8.20 -19.98
C VAL A 146 -3.80 6.81 -20.51
N LEU A 147 -2.51 6.52 -20.68
CA LEU A 147 -2.04 5.21 -21.12
C LEU A 147 -2.49 4.14 -20.10
N PRO A 148 -3.31 3.13 -20.47
CA PRO A 148 -3.81 2.09 -19.55
C PRO A 148 -2.67 1.37 -18.80
N PHE A 149 -1.49 1.35 -19.41
CA PHE A 149 -0.26 0.83 -18.82
C PHE A 149 0.14 1.50 -17.49
N GLN A 150 -0.07 2.81 -17.34
CA GLN A 150 0.34 3.53 -16.13
C GLN A 150 -0.41 3.06 -14.88
N LEU A 151 -1.74 2.91 -14.98
CA LEU A 151 -2.56 2.41 -13.88
C LEU A 151 -2.28 0.94 -13.57
N PHE A 152 -1.96 0.15 -14.59
CA PHE A 152 -1.52 -1.23 -14.40
C PHE A 152 -0.20 -1.30 -13.60
N VAL A 153 0.77 -0.45 -13.93
CA VAL A 153 2.03 -0.32 -13.17
C VAL A 153 1.76 0.09 -11.74
N TYR A 154 0.87 1.06 -11.50
CA TYR A 154 0.48 1.44 -10.14
C TYR A 154 -0.19 0.29 -9.38
N THR A 155 -1.07 -0.47 -10.03
CA THR A 155 -1.71 -1.65 -9.42
C THR A 155 -0.65 -2.68 -9.00
N ALA A 156 0.26 -3.03 -9.91
CA ALA A 156 1.32 -4.00 -9.66
C ALA A 156 2.26 -3.54 -8.53
N LEU A 157 2.66 -2.27 -8.54
CA LEU A 157 3.50 -1.68 -7.49
C LEU A 157 2.77 -1.69 -6.14
N THR A 158 1.48 -1.36 -6.12
CA THR A 158 0.66 -1.39 -4.89
C THR A 158 0.61 -2.80 -4.31
N LEU A 159 0.42 -3.82 -5.15
CA LEU A 159 0.39 -5.22 -4.72
C LEU A 159 1.76 -5.69 -4.18
N VAL A 160 2.85 -5.28 -4.81
CA VAL A 160 4.20 -5.56 -4.31
C VAL A 160 4.39 -4.91 -2.94
N LEU A 161 4.03 -3.63 -2.77
CA LEU A 161 4.12 -2.93 -1.50
C LEU A 161 3.24 -3.59 -0.42
N TRP A 162 2.02 -3.99 -0.77
CA TRP A 162 1.13 -4.73 0.11
C TRP A 162 1.78 -6.05 0.55
N ARG A 163 2.33 -6.84 -0.37
CA ARG A 163 2.99 -8.12 -0.07
C ARG A 163 4.23 -7.94 0.80
N LEU A 164 5.05 -6.94 0.52
CA LEU A 164 6.21 -6.60 1.34
C LEU A 164 5.80 -6.18 2.75
N SER A 165 4.73 -5.38 2.88
CA SER A 165 4.18 -4.98 4.18
C SER A 165 3.67 -6.18 4.97
N ALA A 166 3.10 -7.19 4.30
CA ALA A 166 2.63 -8.43 4.92
C ALA A 166 3.77 -9.31 5.43
N ASN A 167 4.84 -9.46 4.64
CA ASN A 167 5.96 -10.32 4.98
C ASN A 167 6.86 -9.75 6.11
N ALA A 168 6.90 -8.42 6.26
CA ALA A 168 7.69 -7.77 7.31
C ALA A 168 7.20 -8.10 8.74
N GLU A 169 5.91 -8.44 8.90
CA GLU A 169 5.36 -8.82 10.20
C GLU A 169 5.61 -10.30 10.55
N GLY A 170 5.64 -11.21 9.56
CA GLY A 170 5.82 -12.64 9.81
C GLY A 170 7.20 -13.01 10.39
N LYS A 171 8.24 -12.24 10.06
CA LYS A 171 9.59 -12.46 10.59
C LYS A 171 9.74 -12.04 12.06
N THR A 172 9.03 -11.01 12.50
CA THR A 172 9.17 -10.48 13.88
C THR A 172 8.49 -11.37 14.91
N THR A 173 7.46 -12.15 14.53
CA THR A 173 6.80 -13.09 15.44
C THR A 173 7.62 -14.36 15.70
N ASN A 174 8.32 -14.90 14.70
CA ASN A 174 9.15 -16.10 14.88
C ASN A 174 10.43 -15.82 15.69
N ASP A 175 11.03 -14.64 15.54
CA ASP A 175 12.22 -14.23 16.30
C ASP A 175 11.96 -13.99 17.81
N LEU A 176 10.70 -14.03 18.27
CA LEU A 176 10.33 -13.91 19.69
C LEU A 176 10.09 -15.27 20.37
N HIS A 177 10.07 -16.36 19.60
CA HIS A 177 9.86 -17.73 20.09
C HIS A 177 11.12 -18.60 19.99
N GLU A 178 12.27 -18.03 19.58
CA GLU A 178 13.62 -18.62 19.66
C GLU A 178 14.49 -17.84 20.65
#